data_AF-A0AAT9HJB2-F1
#
_entry.id   AF-A0AAT9HJB2-F1
#
_cell.length_a   1.000
_cell.length_b   1.000
_cell.length_c   1.000
_cell.angle_alpha   90.00
_cell.angle_beta   90.00
_cell.angle_gamma   90.00
#
_symmetry.space_group_name_H-M   'P 1'
#
loop_
_entity.id
_entity.type
_entity.pdbx_description
1 polymer ?
#
loop_
_entity_poly.entity_id
_entity_poly.type
_entity_poly.pdbx_seq_one_letter_code
_entity_poly.pdbx_strand_id
1 'polypeptide(L)'
;MLDADFFRRWMTATADCVDREAERLTALDSPIGDADHGSNLQRGFRAVRDALDKEPPATPGAVLVQAGRLLISTVGGASGPLYGTLLRRTGKALGDAAEVDEGQLAEALRAGVDAVRQLGVRRRATRR
;
A
#
# COMPACT_ATOMS: atom_id res chain seq x y z
N MET A 1 -18.93 8.04 8.10
CA MET A 1 -17.56 8.26 8.64
C MET A 1 -16.82 6.93 8.56
N LEU A 2 -15.51 6.96 8.31
CA LEU A 2 -14.66 5.82 8.02
C LEU A 2 -13.70 5.63 9.20
N ASP A 3 -13.84 4.52 9.91
CA ASP A 3 -13.10 4.17 11.13
C ASP A 3 -11.95 3.19 10.83
N ALA A 4 -11.15 2.85 11.84
CA ALA A 4 -10.04 1.90 11.66
C ALA A 4 -10.49 0.55 11.06
N ASP A 5 -11.67 0.06 11.45
CA ASP A 5 -12.25 -1.20 10.97
C ASP A 5 -12.55 -1.17 9.47
N PHE A 6 -13.06 -0.04 8.95
CA PHE A 6 -13.21 0.17 7.52
C PHE A 6 -11.88 0.01 6.77
N PHE A 7 -10.81 0.63 7.27
CA PHE A 7 -9.49 0.53 6.63
C PHE A 7 -8.90 -0.88 6.76
N ARG A 8 -9.12 -1.60 7.86
CA ARG A 8 -8.71 -3.02 7.98
C ARG A 8 -9.45 -3.92 6.99
N ARG A 9 -10.77 -3.75 6.85
CA ARG A 9 -11.57 -4.45 5.81
C ARG A 9 -11.07 -4.13 4.41
N TRP A 10 -10.74 -2.87 4.14
CA TRP A 10 -10.19 -2.47 2.85
C TRP A 10 -8.83 -3.13 2.55
N MET A 11 -7.91 -3.17 3.53
CA MET A 11 -6.63 -3.86 3.35
C MET A 11 -6.80 -5.37 3.17
N THR A 12 -7.75 -5.99 3.87
CA THR A 12 -8.08 -7.42 3.70
C THR A 12 -8.61 -7.69 2.30
N ALA A 13 -9.59 -6.90 1.84
CA ALA A 13 -10.14 -7.04 0.49
C ALA A 13 -9.07 -6.80 -0.60
N THR A 14 -8.11 -5.90 -0.34
CA THR A 14 -6.97 -5.69 -1.24
C THR A 14 -6.07 -6.92 -1.29
N ALA A 15 -5.77 -7.52 -0.13
CA ALA A 15 -4.98 -8.74 -0.07
C ALA A 15 -5.64 -9.90 -0.82
N ASP A 16 -6.95 -10.09 -0.64
CA ASP A 16 -7.71 -11.14 -1.34
C ASP A 16 -7.77 -10.91 -2.86
N CYS A 17 -7.87 -9.64 -3.29
CA CYS A 17 -7.80 -9.27 -4.70
C CYS A 17 -6.42 -9.59 -5.29
N VAL A 18 -5.35 -9.18 -4.62
CA VAL A 18 -3.98 -9.47 -5.06
C VAL A 18 -3.70 -10.96 -5.08
N ASP A 19 -4.19 -11.70 -4.09
CA ASP A 19 -4.02 -13.15 -4.01
C ASP A 19 -4.63 -13.87 -5.22
N ARG A 20 -5.88 -13.52 -5.56
CA ARG A 20 -6.58 -14.07 -6.72
C ARG A 20 -5.92 -13.69 -8.05
N GLU A 21 -5.37 -12.49 -8.15
CA GLU A 21 -4.82 -11.96 -9.40
C GLU A 21 -3.30 -12.17 -9.55
N ALA A 22 -2.64 -12.77 -8.56
CA ALA A 22 -1.18 -12.87 -8.51
C ALA A 22 -0.57 -13.51 -9.76
N GLU A 23 -1.12 -14.64 -10.22
CA GLU A 23 -0.64 -15.32 -11.43
C GLU A 23 -0.80 -14.44 -12.68
N ARG A 24 -1.94 -13.75 -12.80
CA ARG A 24 -2.19 -12.84 -13.93
C ARG A 24 -1.24 -11.64 -13.90
N LEU A 25 -0.97 -11.07 -12.72
CA LEU A 25 -0.03 -9.96 -12.56
C LEU A 25 1.41 -10.39 -12.91
N THR A 26 1.82 -11.59 -12.52
CA THR A 26 3.11 -12.17 -12.94
C THR A 26 3.16 -12.42 -14.45
N ALA A 27 2.08 -12.94 -15.04
CA ALA A 27 2.02 -13.17 -16.48
C ALA A 27 2.10 -11.86 -17.30
N LEU A 28 1.53 -10.77 -16.80
CA LEU A 28 1.64 -9.43 -17.42
C LEU A 28 3.03 -8.83 -17.29
N ASP A 29 3.76 -9.16 -16.24
CA ASP A 29 5.11 -8.67 -15.98
C ASP A 29 6.17 -9.44 -16.77
N SER A 30 5.96 -10.73 -17.02
CA SER A 30 6.93 -11.59 -17.73
C SER A 30 7.45 -11.06 -19.08
N PRO A 31 6.64 -10.43 -19.96
CA PRO A 31 7.13 -9.91 -21.23
C PRO A 31 7.98 -8.64 -21.13
N ILE A 32 7.88 -7.87 -20.04
CA ILE A 32 8.47 -6.52 -19.90
C ILE A 32 9.26 -6.30 -18.60
N GLY A 33 9.34 -7.31 -17.76
CA GLY A 33 9.92 -7.30 -16.42
C GLY A 33 10.58 -8.63 -16.08
N ASP A 34 10.63 -8.98 -14.80
CA ASP A 34 11.30 -10.17 -14.26
C ASP A 34 10.32 -11.27 -13.81
N ALA A 35 9.03 -11.12 -14.15
CA ALA A 35 7.95 -12.05 -13.84
C ALA A 35 7.71 -12.23 -12.33
N ASP A 36 8.12 -11.27 -11.51
CA ASP A 36 8.03 -11.38 -10.06
C ASP A 36 6.89 -10.54 -9.47
N HIS A 37 6.30 -9.63 -10.25
CA HIS A 37 5.41 -8.59 -9.76
C HIS A 37 4.23 -9.12 -8.93
N GLY A 38 3.48 -10.10 -9.45
CA GLY A 38 2.33 -10.69 -8.78
C GLY A 38 2.72 -11.40 -7.48
N SER A 39 3.76 -12.25 -7.54
CA SER A 39 4.29 -12.97 -6.38
C SER A 39 4.79 -12.03 -5.27
N ASN A 40 5.41 -10.91 -5.67
CA ASN A 40 5.91 -9.88 -4.77
C ASN A 40 4.77 -9.17 -4.04
N LEU A 41 3.73 -8.75 -4.77
CA LEU A 41 2.56 -8.10 -4.17
C LEU A 41 1.79 -9.07 -3.27
N GLN A 42 1.59 -10.32 -3.70
CA GLN A 42 0.90 -11.34 -2.91
C GLN A 42 1.58 -11.54 -1.55
N ARG A 43 2.90 -11.74 -1.55
CA ARG A 43 3.69 -11.85 -0.32
C ARG A 43 3.54 -10.63 0.58
N GLY A 44 3.62 -9.42 0.00
CA GLY A 44 3.51 -8.19 0.77
C GLY A 44 2.14 -7.98 1.40
N PHE A 45 1.06 -8.16 0.63
CA PHE A 45 -0.30 -7.96 1.13
C PHE A 45 -0.77 -9.07 2.08
N ARG A 46 -0.27 -10.31 1.93
CA ARG A 46 -0.44 -11.34 2.97
C ARG A 46 0.21 -10.91 4.30
N ALA A 47 1.44 -10.41 4.26
CA ALA A 47 2.10 -9.90 5.46
C ALA A 47 1.36 -8.69 6.08
N VAL A 48 0.76 -7.82 5.27
CA VAL A 48 -0.10 -6.73 5.74
C VAL A 48 -1.32 -7.27 6.47
N ARG A 49 -2.06 -8.21 5.86
CA ARG A 49 -3.24 -8.83 6.48
C ARG A 49 -2.88 -9.46 7.83
N ASP A 50 -1.88 -10.33 7.84
CA ASP A 50 -1.48 -11.06 9.04
C ASP A 50 -1.05 -10.12 10.17
N ALA A 51 -0.37 -9.01 9.84
CA ALA A 51 0.03 -8.02 10.84
C ALA A 51 -1.15 -7.22 11.39
N LEU A 52 -2.12 -6.85 10.55
CA LEU A 52 -3.32 -6.12 10.97
C LEU A 52 -4.28 -6.99 11.80
N ASP A 53 -4.31 -8.30 11.54
CA ASP A 53 -5.08 -9.26 12.33
C ASP A 53 -4.43 -9.51 13.71
N LYS A 54 -3.09 -9.58 13.74
CA LYS A 54 -2.34 -9.82 14.98
C LYS A 54 -2.35 -8.62 15.92
N GLU A 55 -2.13 -7.42 15.39
CA GLU A 55 -2.04 -6.18 16.16
C GLU A 55 -2.82 -5.08 15.42
N PRO A 56 -4.16 -5.04 15.62
CA PRO A 56 -5.02 -4.09 14.92
C PRO A 56 -4.78 -2.66 15.41
N PRO A 57 -4.41 -1.72 14.53
CA PRO A 57 -4.25 -0.33 14.92
C PRO A 57 -5.58 0.35 15.24
N ALA A 58 -5.53 1.35 16.13
CA ALA A 58 -6.72 2.05 16.64
C ALA A 58 -7.25 3.15 15.71
N THR A 59 -6.48 3.62 14.72
CA THR A 59 -6.85 4.74 13.85
C THR A 59 -6.69 4.38 12.37
N PRO A 60 -7.51 4.95 11.47
CA PRO A 60 -7.32 4.87 10.01
C PRO A 60 -5.89 5.14 9.55
N GLY A 61 -5.28 6.22 10.07
CA GLY A 61 -3.93 6.62 9.72
C GLY A 61 -2.90 5.55 10.10
N ALA A 62 -3.03 4.98 11.30
CA ALA A 62 -2.12 3.94 11.78
C ALA A 62 -2.22 2.64 10.96
N VAL A 63 -3.43 2.23 10.53
CA VAL A 63 -3.64 1.08 9.64
C VAL A 63 -2.83 1.24 8.35
N LEU A 64 -2.98 2.39 7.67
CA LEU A 64 -2.28 2.64 6.41
C LEU A 64 -0.76 2.82 6.58
N VAL A 65 -0.32 3.44 7.68
CA VAL A 65 1.12 3.56 7.98
C VAL A 65 1.75 2.19 8.22
N GLN A 66 1.10 1.31 8.96
CA GLN A 66 1.56 -0.05 9.20
C GLN A 66 1.62 -0.86 7.90
N ALA A 67 0.53 -0.84 7.12
CA ALA A 67 0.48 -1.51 5.82
C ALA A 67 1.62 -1.04 4.90
N GLY A 68 1.80 0.27 4.77
CA GLY A 68 2.85 0.79 3.90
C GLY A 68 4.27 0.55 4.40
N ARG A 69 4.50 0.44 5.73
CA ARG A 69 5.80 -0.01 6.29
C ARG A 69 6.12 -1.44 5.84
N LEU A 70 5.15 -2.33 5.97
CA LEU A 70 5.32 -3.74 5.60
C LEU A 70 5.56 -3.89 4.11
N LEU A 71 4.82 -3.17 3.25
CA LEU A 71 5.05 -3.24 1.80
C LEU A 71 6.45 -2.77 1.40
N ILE A 72 7.01 -1.74 2.05
CA ILE A 72 8.39 -1.29 1.79
C ILE A 72 9.41 -2.39 2.11
N SER A 73 9.19 -3.16 3.19
CA SER A 73 10.16 -4.16 3.66
C SER A 73 9.96 -5.55 3.07
N THR A 74 8.77 -5.86 2.52
CA THR A 74 8.41 -7.21 2.07
C THR A 74 8.27 -7.35 0.56
N VAL A 75 7.86 -6.28 -0.14
CA VAL A 75 7.69 -6.29 -1.60
C VAL A 75 8.99 -5.86 -2.25
N GLY A 76 9.54 -6.75 -3.08
CA GLY A 76 10.74 -6.48 -3.88
C GLY A 76 10.52 -5.48 -5.03
N GLY A 77 11.60 -5.18 -5.73
CA GLY A 77 11.55 -4.42 -6.97
C GLY A 77 11.05 -2.99 -6.82
N ALA A 78 10.39 -2.47 -7.86
CA ALA A 78 9.92 -1.10 -7.86
C ALA A 78 8.64 -0.90 -7.03
N SER A 79 7.81 -1.93 -6.90
CA SER A 79 6.46 -1.84 -6.37
C SER A 79 6.41 -1.60 -4.85
N GLY A 80 7.32 -2.17 -4.07
CA GLY A 80 7.36 -1.98 -2.61
C GLY A 80 7.50 -0.52 -2.20
N PRO A 81 8.52 0.21 -2.69
CA PRO A 81 8.64 1.64 -2.45
C PRO A 81 7.45 2.45 -2.96
N LEU A 82 6.81 2.08 -4.07
CA LEU A 82 5.68 2.83 -4.64
C LEU A 82 4.42 2.67 -3.77
N TYR A 83 3.92 1.45 -3.59
CA TYR A 83 2.72 1.20 -2.80
C TYR A 83 2.92 1.54 -1.33
N GLY A 84 4.09 1.23 -0.78
CA GLY A 84 4.36 1.55 0.62
C GLY A 84 4.52 3.04 0.87
N THR A 85 5.03 3.82 -0.09
CA THR A 85 5.01 5.30 -0.01
C THR A 85 3.60 5.83 -0.09
N LEU A 86 2.78 5.34 -1.03
CA LEU A 86 1.38 5.73 -1.17
C LEU A 86 0.65 5.59 0.19
N LEU A 87 0.62 4.37 0.76
CA LEU A 87 -0.12 4.10 1.99
C LEU A 87 0.46 4.86 3.20
N ARG A 88 1.80 4.92 3.34
CA ARG A 88 2.42 5.67 4.45
C ARG A 88 2.11 7.15 4.41
N ARG A 89 2.03 7.74 3.22
CA ARG A 89 1.79 9.18 3.05
C ARG A 89 0.32 9.51 3.24
N THR A 90 -0.58 8.68 2.71
CA THR A 90 -2.01 8.78 3.01
C THR A 90 -2.28 8.62 4.50
N GLY A 91 -1.75 7.58 5.14
CA GLY A 91 -1.96 7.37 6.58
C GLY A 91 -1.43 8.51 7.46
N LYS A 92 -0.27 9.07 7.11
CA LYS A 92 0.27 10.26 7.79
C LYS A 92 -0.61 11.50 7.64
N ALA A 93 -1.24 11.68 6.48
CA ALA A 93 -2.13 12.81 6.24
C ALA A 93 -3.46 12.68 7.02
N LEU A 94 -3.93 11.46 7.28
CA LEU A 94 -5.09 11.21 8.13
C LEU A 94 -4.80 11.40 9.63
N GLY A 95 -3.54 11.22 10.05
CA GLY A 95 -3.13 11.41 11.44
C GLY A 95 -3.75 10.40 12.40
N ASP A 96 -4.03 10.86 13.64
CA ASP A 96 -4.53 10.03 14.74
C ASP A 96 -6.03 10.19 15.00
N ALA A 97 -6.78 10.70 14.03
CA ALA A 97 -8.24 10.79 14.13
C ALA A 97 -8.85 9.38 14.28
N ALA A 98 -9.83 9.21 15.16
CA ALA A 98 -10.54 7.93 15.33
C ALA A 98 -11.38 7.57 14.08
N GLU A 99 -11.92 8.59 13.42
CA GLU A 99 -12.73 8.48 12.22
C GLU A 99 -12.40 9.61 11.25
N VAL A 100 -12.57 9.35 9.96
CA VAL A 100 -12.39 10.35 8.90
C VAL A 100 -13.57 10.34 7.94
N ASP A 101 -13.87 11.47 7.32
CA ASP A 101 -14.84 11.53 6.24
C ASP A 101 -14.21 11.24 4.87
N GLU A 102 -15.06 11.16 3.84
CA GLU A 102 -14.63 10.87 2.46
C GLU A 102 -13.76 11.98 1.88
N GLY A 103 -13.98 13.24 2.26
CA GLY A 103 -13.18 14.39 1.82
C GLY A 103 -11.76 14.32 2.39
N GLN A 104 -11.64 14.02 3.68
CA GLN A 104 -10.35 13.80 4.34
C GLN A 104 -9.58 12.63 3.72
N LEU A 105 -10.28 11.52 3.41
CA LEU A 105 -9.67 10.39 2.70
C LEU A 105 -9.21 10.81 1.29
N ALA A 106 -10.02 11.56 0.55
CA ALA A 106 -9.67 12.03 -0.79
C ALA A 106 -8.41 12.92 -0.77
N GLU A 107 -8.32 13.89 0.15
CA GLU A 107 -7.13 14.73 0.29
C GLU A 107 -5.90 13.92 0.69
N ALA A 108 -6.04 12.98 1.63
CA ALA A 108 -4.94 12.11 2.04
C ALA A 108 -4.45 11.19 0.92
N LEU A 109 -5.35 10.69 0.07
CA LEU A 109 -4.99 9.90 -1.10
C LEU A 109 -4.23 10.75 -2.13
N ARG A 110 -4.65 11.99 -2.37
CA ARG A 110 -3.91 12.93 -3.25
C ARG A 110 -2.48 13.15 -2.74
N ALA A 111 -2.31 13.40 -1.44
CA ALA A 111 -0.99 13.52 -0.83
C ALA A 111 -0.13 12.24 -1.02
N GLY A 112 -0.76 11.07 -0.95
CA GLY A 112 -0.10 9.80 -1.24
C GLY A 112 0.36 9.67 -2.70
N VAL A 113 -0.52 9.98 -3.66
CA VAL A 113 -0.21 9.96 -5.09
C VAL A 113 0.91 10.93 -5.44
N ASP A 114 0.88 12.14 -4.89
CA ASP A 114 1.92 13.14 -5.13
C ASP A 114 3.28 12.69 -4.60
N ALA A 115 3.31 12.00 -3.46
CA ALA A 115 4.55 11.40 -2.96
C ALA A 115 5.09 10.29 -3.87
N VAL A 116 4.22 9.48 -4.49
CA VAL A 116 4.63 8.48 -5.49
C VAL A 116 5.21 9.16 -6.73
N ARG A 117 4.58 10.23 -7.22
CA ARG A 117 5.09 11.03 -8.35
C ARG A 117 6.50 11.57 -8.06
N GLN A 118 6.71 12.14 -6.87
CA GLN A 118 8.02 12.65 -6.45
C GLN A 118 9.08 11.54 -6.35
N LEU A 119 8.70 10.35 -5.86
CA LEU A 119 9.59 9.19 -5.80
C LEU A 119 9.99 8.70 -7.20
N GLY A 120 9.05 8.67 -8.15
CA GLY A 120 9.31 8.33 -9.55
C GLY A 120 10.27 9.29 -10.24
N VAL A 121 10.15 10.60 -9.98
CA VAL A 121 11.08 11.62 -10.48
C VAL A 121 12.49 11.39 -9.92
N ARG A 122 12.62 11.11 -8.62
CA ARG A 122 13.92 10.84 -7.99
C ARG A 122 14.64 9.63 -8.59
N ARG A 123 13.94 8.52 -8.86
CA ARG A 123 14.56 7.33 -9.47
C ARG A 123 15.03 7.55 -10.91
N ARG A 124 14.44 8.48 -11.66
CA ARG A 124 14.93 8.87 -13.01
C ARG A 124 16.22 9.66 -12.95
N ALA A 125 16.43 10.46 -11.90
CA ALA A 125 17.66 11.23 -11.73
C ALA A 125 18.87 10.36 -11.34
N THR A 126 18.66 9.23 -10.66
CA THR A 126 19.73 8.31 -10.20
C THR A 126 20.10 7.21 -11.21
N ARG A 127 19.41 7.12 -12.35
CA ARG A 127 19.74 6.20 -13.46
C ARG A 127 20.57 6.88 -14.57
N ARG A 128 21.31 7.94 -14.24
CA ARG A 128 22.31 8.55 -15.12
C ARG A 128 23.71 8.09 -14.73
#